data_AF-A0A024GNP4-F1
#
_entry.id   AF-A0A024GNP4-F1
#
_cell.length_a   1.000
_cell.length_b   1.000
_cell.length_c   1.000
_cell.angle_alpha   90.00
_cell.angle_beta   90.00
_cell.angle_gamma   90.00
#
_symmetry.space_group_name_H-M   'P 1'
#
loop_
_entity.id
_entity.type
_entity.pdbx_description
1 polymer ?
#
loop_
_entity_poly.entity_id
_entity_poly.type
_entity_poly.pdbx_seq_one_letter_code
_entity_poly.pdbx_strand_id
1 'polypeptide(L)'
;MRKISVPINQEAKRILNTAAAIFTHLLATTAHDASVDKKRLTVTLTDVINALEEIEFGSFVSSVEQCVEGTRVVATAKKNAKKESADRTKPDTIED
;
A
#
# COMPACT_ATOMS: atom_id res chain seq x y z
N MET A 1 -22.87 5.27 20.78
CA MET A 1 -22.48 6.05 19.57
C MET A 1 -23.48 5.76 18.47
N ARG A 2 -24.29 6.73 18.03
CA ARG A 2 -25.24 6.51 16.92
C ARG A 2 -24.45 6.51 15.61
N LYS A 3 -24.54 5.42 14.83
CA LYS A 3 -24.05 5.41 13.45
C LYS A 3 -24.98 6.30 12.61
N ILE A 4 -24.52 7.50 12.28
CA ILE A 4 -25.20 8.36 11.31
C ILE A 4 -24.84 7.82 9.93
N SER A 5 -25.81 7.16 9.28
CA SER A 5 -25.66 6.70 7.91
C SER A 5 -26.12 7.80 6.98
N VAL A 6 -25.17 8.49 6.34
CA VAL A 6 -25.48 9.50 5.33
C VAL A 6 -25.75 8.77 4.00
N PRO A 7 -26.95 8.91 3.40
CA PRO A 7 -27.23 8.29 2.11
C PRO A 7 -26.41 8.97 1.01
N ILE A 8 -25.59 8.18 0.31
CA ILE A 8 -24.76 8.66 -0.81
C ILE A 8 -25.48 8.34 -2.12
N ASN A 9 -25.73 9.38 -2.94
CA ASN A 9 -26.28 9.24 -4.29
C ASN A 9 -25.38 8.34 -5.16
N GLN A 10 -25.98 7.53 -6.05
CA GLN A 10 -25.25 6.66 -6.98
C GLN A 10 -24.33 7.43 -7.91
N GLU A 11 -24.74 8.63 -8.34
CA GLU A 11 -23.90 9.51 -9.14
C GLU A 11 -22.66 9.98 -8.38
N ALA A 12 -22.83 10.37 -7.11
CA ALA A 12 -21.71 10.76 -6.25
C ALA A 12 -20.70 9.61 -6.07
N LYS A 13 -21.18 8.36 -5.95
CA LYS A 13 -20.29 7.18 -5.90
C LYS A 13 -19.49 7.01 -7.19
N ARG A 14 -20.12 7.21 -8.34
CA ARG A 14 -19.45 7.10 -9.66
C ARG A 14 -18.37 8.17 -9.80
N ILE A 15 -18.70 9.43 -9.49
CA ILE A 15 -17.76 10.55 -9.55
C ILE A 15 -16.58 10.31 -8.61
N LEU A 16 -16.83 9.84 -7.38
CA LEU A 16 -15.77 9.54 -6.43
C LEU A 16 -14.84 8.42 -6.93
N ASN A 17 -15.39 7.36 -7.54
CA ASN A 17 -14.59 6.28 -8.11
C ASN A 17 -13.70 6.80 -9.25
N THR A 18 -14.27 7.59 -10.15
CA THR A 18 -13.50 8.25 -11.22
C THR A 18 -12.41 9.16 -10.66
N ALA A 19 -12.73 9.97 -9.65
CA ALA A 19 -11.76 10.85 -8.99
C ALA A 19 -10.63 10.05 -8.32
N ALA A 20 -10.92 8.92 -7.69
CA ALA A 20 -9.91 8.05 -7.09
C ALA A 20 -8.98 7.44 -8.16
N ALA A 21 -9.52 7.06 -9.32
CA ALA A 21 -8.71 6.58 -10.44
C ALA A 21 -7.78 7.66 -10.99
N ILE A 22 -8.30 8.89 -11.17
CA ILE A 22 -7.51 10.05 -11.60
C ILE A 22 -6.42 10.39 -10.57
N PHE A 23 -6.77 10.40 -9.28
CA PHE A 23 -5.82 10.62 -8.19
C PHE A 23 -4.69 9.59 -8.19
N THR A 24 -5.03 8.30 -8.36
CA THR A 24 -4.04 7.22 -8.43
C THR A 24 -3.09 7.42 -9.60
N HIS A 25 -3.63 7.82 -10.76
CA HIS A 25 -2.82 8.06 -11.94
C HIS A 25 -1.92 9.29 -11.78
N LEU A 26 -2.45 10.40 -11.24
CA LEU A 26 -1.67 11.60 -10.95
C LEU A 26 -0.50 11.27 -10.03
N LEU A 27 -0.77 10.61 -8.91
CA LEU A 27 0.27 10.22 -7.95
C LEU A 27 1.30 9.28 -8.58
N ALA A 28 0.87 8.32 -9.40
CA ALA A 28 1.76 7.40 -10.07
C ALA A 28 2.68 8.10 -11.07
N THR A 29 2.16 9.05 -11.85
CA THR A 29 2.94 9.84 -12.81
C THR A 29 3.95 10.72 -12.10
N THR A 30 3.54 11.47 -11.07
CA THR A 30 4.47 12.31 -10.30
C THR A 30 5.54 11.48 -9.58
N ALA A 31 5.18 10.35 -8.98
CA ALA A 31 6.15 9.45 -8.36
C ALA A 31 7.08 8.77 -9.38
N HIS A 32 6.57 8.48 -10.58
CA HIS A 32 7.37 7.98 -11.69
C HIS A 32 8.41 9.02 -12.10
N ASP A 33 8.00 10.26 -12.32
CA ASP A 33 8.90 11.35 -12.75
C ASP A 33 9.99 11.59 -11.69
N ALA A 34 9.62 11.61 -10.40
CA ALA A 34 10.57 11.69 -9.29
C ALA A 34 11.58 10.51 -9.24
N SER A 35 11.19 9.33 -9.72
CA SER A 35 12.08 8.16 -9.79
C SER A 35 13.03 8.22 -11.01
N VAL A 36 12.52 8.70 -12.16
CA VAL A 36 13.27 8.88 -13.40
C VAL A 36 14.33 9.96 -13.23
N ASP A 37 14.01 11.05 -12.55
CA ASP A 37 14.97 12.12 -12.20
C ASP A 37 16.17 11.58 -11.42
N LYS A 38 15.95 10.54 -10.60
CA LYS A 38 16.98 9.83 -9.83
C LYS A 38 17.65 8.70 -10.61
N LYS A 39 17.43 8.60 -11.93
CA LYS A 39 17.93 7.54 -12.84
C LYS A 39 17.50 6.13 -12.42
N ARG A 40 16.34 5.99 -11.78
CA ARG A 40 15.78 4.70 -11.37
C ARG A 40 14.58 4.34 -12.22
N LEU A 41 14.44 3.05 -12.49
CA LEU A 41 13.26 2.47 -13.16
C LEU A 41 12.22 1.95 -12.14
N THR A 42 12.59 1.91 -10.86
CA THR A 42 11.74 1.42 -9.78
C THR A 42 11.33 2.57 -8.89
N VAL A 43 10.02 2.79 -8.79
CA VAL A 43 9.40 3.74 -7.86
C VAL A 43 9.56 3.21 -6.43
N THR A 44 10.10 4.04 -5.55
CA THR A 44 10.30 3.71 -4.12
C THR A 44 9.32 4.47 -3.25
N LEU A 45 9.20 4.06 -1.98
CA LEU A 45 8.34 4.76 -1.01
C LEU A 45 8.70 6.25 -0.91
N THR A 46 9.99 6.59 -0.89
CA THR A 46 10.45 7.98 -0.84
C THR A 46 9.98 8.79 -2.05
N ASP A 47 9.86 8.19 -3.23
CA ASP A 47 9.35 8.89 -4.40
C ASP A 47 7.85 9.17 -4.28
N VAL A 48 7.10 8.23 -3.68
CA VAL A 48 5.66 8.42 -3.42
C VAL A 48 5.41 9.47 -2.34
N ILE A 49 6.22 9.50 -1.28
CA ILE A 49 6.12 10.53 -0.23
C ILE A 49 6.45 11.92 -0.81
N ASN A 50 7.55 12.04 -1.55
CA ASN A 50 7.90 13.29 -2.21
C ASN A 50 6.83 13.75 -3.20
N ALA A 51 6.28 12.81 -3.99
CA ALA A 51 5.19 13.10 -4.91
C ALA A 51 3.95 13.62 -4.18
N LEU A 52 3.57 13.04 -3.03
CA LEU A 52 2.45 13.51 -2.20
C LEU A 52 2.65 14.93 -1.69
N GLU A 53 3.88 15.33 -1.37
CA GLU A 53 4.20 16.71 -1.00
C GLU A 53 4.08 17.65 -2.20
N GLU A 54 4.56 17.23 -3.37
CA GLU A 54 4.49 18.00 -4.62
C GLU A 54 3.06 18.24 -5.10
N ILE A 55 2.17 17.24 -4.98
CA ILE A 55 0.75 17.37 -5.35
C ILE A 55 -0.11 18.05 -4.28
N GLU A 56 0.50 18.66 -3.24
CA GLU A 56 -0.17 19.32 -2.12
C GLU A 56 -1.01 18.40 -1.20
N PHE A 57 -0.76 17.09 -1.24
CA PHE A 57 -1.39 16.09 -0.38
C PHE A 57 -0.50 15.64 0.79
N GLY A 58 0.42 16.50 1.25
CA GLY A 58 1.37 16.21 2.33
C GLY A 58 0.72 15.75 3.65
N SER A 59 -0.54 16.14 3.91
CA SER A 59 -1.31 15.66 5.07
C SER A 59 -1.53 14.13 5.09
N PHE A 60 -1.43 13.47 3.93
CA PHE A 60 -1.60 12.02 3.81
C PHE A 60 -0.33 11.24 4.12
N VAL A 61 0.84 11.89 4.18
CA VAL A 61 2.13 11.24 4.43
C VAL A 61 2.10 10.39 5.70
N SER A 62 1.65 10.96 6.83
CA SER A 62 1.59 10.24 8.10
C SER A 62 0.66 9.02 8.04
N SER A 63 -0.47 9.13 7.33
CA SER A 63 -1.41 8.01 7.17
C SER A 63 -0.81 6.89 6.30
N VAL A 64 -0.06 7.28 5.26
CA VAL A 64 0.63 6.35 4.37
C VAL A 64 1.75 5.62 5.10
N GLU A 65 2.58 6.32 5.88
CA GLU A 65 3.66 5.73 6.66
C GLU A 65 3.14 4.71 7.68
N GLN A 66 2.05 5.03 8.39
CA GLN A 66 1.40 4.10 9.31
C GLN A 66 0.89 2.84 8.58
N CYS A 67 0.35 2.99 7.37
CA CYS A 67 -0.12 1.87 6.55
C CYS A 67 1.05 0.98 6.09
N VAL A 68 2.18 1.57 5.71
CA VAL A 68 3.40 0.83 5.33
C VAL A 68 3.94 0.04 6.51
N GLU A 69 4.03 0.64 7.70
CA GLU A 69 4.53 -0.06 8.88
C GLU A 69 3.60 -1.22 9.28
N GLY A 70 2.28 -1.00 9.25
CA GLY A 70 1.30 -2.07 9.47
C GLY A 70 1.45 -3.21 8.45
N THR A 71 1.70 -2.88 7.18
CA THR A 71 1.91 -3.88 6.12
C THR A 71 3.21 -4.66 6.32
N ARG A 72 4.28 -4.01 6.79
CA ARG A 72 5.57 -4.65 7.09
C ARG A 72 5.45 -5.65 8.24
N VAL A 73 4.73 -5.30 9.30
CA VAL A 73 4.42 -6.23 10.41
C VAL A 73 3.65 -7.45 9.90
N VAL A 74 2.63 -7.25 9.08
CA VAL A 74 1.85 -8.37 8.50
C VAL A 74 2.69 -9.22 7.55
N ALA A 75 3.56 -8.62 6.75
CA ALA A 75 4.44 -9.34 5.82
C ALA A 75 5.46 -10.22 6.56
N THR A 76 6.04 -9.72 7.64
CA THR A 76 6.96 -10.49 8.49
C THR A 76 6.25 -11.63 9.24
N ALA A 77 5.04 -11.39 9.75
CA ALA A 77 4.21 -12.42 10.37
C ALA A 77 3.86 -13.55 9.37
N LYS A 78 3.48 -13.20 8.13
CA LYS A 78 3.23 -14.20 7.07
C LYS A 78 4.49 -14.99 6.69
N LYS A 79 5.66 -14.34 6.65
CA LYS A 79 6.94 -15.02 6.35
C LYS A 79 7.34 -16.00 7.46
N ASN A 80 7.07 -15.67 8.72
CA ASN A 80 7.36 -16.53 9.86
C ASN A 80 6.39 -17.72 9.95
N ALA A 81 5.10 -17.51 9.70
CA ALA A 81 4.11 -18.59 9.63
C ALA A 81 4.44 -19.60 8.51
N LYS A 82 4.98 -19.12 7.37
CA LYS A 82 5.39 -19.98 6.25
C LYS A 82 6.64 -20.82 6.56
N LYS A 83 7.50 -20.36 7.48
CA LYS A 83 8.65 -21.13 7.98
C LYS A 83 8.22 -22.21 8.99
N GLU A 84 7.29 -21.89 9.91
CA GLU A 84 6.74 -22.86 10.88
C GLU A 84 5.86 -23.96 10.25
N SER A 85 5.31 -23.72 9.05
CA SER A 85 4.60 -24.75 8.28
C SER A 85 5.54 -25.63 7.44
N ALA A 86 6.75 -25.16 7.12
CA ALA A 86 7.74 -25.93 6.36
C ALA A 86 8.58 -26.85 7.27
N ASP A 87 8.68 -26.53 8.56
CA ASP A 87 9.42 -27.33 9.54
C ASP A 87 8.64 -28.56 10.05
N ARG A 88 7.32 -28.62 9.83
CA ARG A 88 6.45 -29.75 10.22
C ARG A 88 6.29 -30.84 9.15
N THR A 89 6.95 -30.72 8.00
CA THR A 89 6.81 -31.69 6.88
C THR A 89 8.12 -32.37 6.51
N LYS A 90 9.00 -32.64 7.50
CA LYS A 90 10.01 -33.70 7.32
C LYS A 90 9.40 -35.00 7.85
N PRO A 91 9.05 -35.96 6.97
CA PRO A 91 8.63 -37.28 7.40
C PRO A 91 9.82 -37.98 8.05
N ASP A 92 9.62 -38.48 9.26
CA ASP A 92 10.51 -39.48 9.85
C ASP A 92 10.49 -40.72 8.95
N THR A 93 11.59 -40.94 8.26
CA THR A 93 11.93 -42.23 7.64
C THR A 93 13.44 -42.36 7.76
N ILE A 94 13.90 -43.31 8.57
CA ILE A 94 14.68 -44.49 8.13
C ILE A 94 14.83 -45.44 9.33
N GLU A 95 14.68 -46.73 8.99
CA GLU A 95 14.75 -47.97 9.75
C GLU A 95 16.07 -48.19 10.54
N ASP A 96 15.98 -48.85 11.69
CA ASP A 96 16.46 -50.22 11.96
C ASP A 96 15.90 -50.72 13.32
#